data_AF-A0A7J5ESL1-F1
#
_entry.id   AF-A0A7J5ESL1-F1
#
_cell.length_a   1.000
_cell.length_b   1.000
_cell.length_c   1.000
_cell.angle_alpha   90.00
_cell.angle_beta   90.00
_cell.angle_gamma   90.00
#
_symmetry.space_group_name_H-M   'P 1'
#
loop_
_entity.id
_entity.type
_entity.pdbx_description
1 polymer ?
#
loop_
_entity_poly.entity_id
_entity_poly.type
_entity_poly.pdbx_seq_one_letter_code
_entity_poly.pdbx_strand_id
1 'polypeptide(L)'
;MTFRVTYISMGSIDQAWRGASPRPATTRAPHVNGVSTRSVGTKTLGISDLSIPEARMKKTLVALFALLLALVAVPAAALAADGPGTKAVRGANDTIARLLKQKVKPGSPEEKKAAEKVTESVRGFLDIDELARRALVDHWGKISDAQKTEFLTVLRALIEDNYIKGLRANLEYQVAYKGEQPGADKTTTVVNTEITAKKKGRPIKIAVDYVLVDVGGKLKCFDIRTDGVGLVDNYRAQFNKIIAKDGFDGLLAKMKKKRGAK
;
A
#
# COMPACT_ATOMS: atom_id res chain seq x y z
N MET A 1 14.23 -12.98 38.78
CA MET A 1 14.58 -11.66 38.21
C MET A 1 13.79 -11.51 36.91
N THR A 2 12.69 -10.77 36.95
CA THR A 2 11.65 -10.79 35.91
C THR A 2 11.70 -9.48 35.14
N PHE A 3 12.15 -9.51 33.89
CA PHE A 3 12.19 -8.33 33.04
C PHE A 3 10.80 -8.10 32.41
N ARG A 4 10.14 -7.03 32.85
CA ARG A 4 8.89 -6.52 32.30
C ARG A 4 9.23 -5.61 31.13
N VAL A 5 9.00 -6.05 29.90
CA VAL A 5 9.13 -5.19 28.71
C VAL A 5 7.87 -4.37 28.57
N THR A 6 7.97 -3.07 28.86
CA THR A 6 6.90 -2.10 28.67
C THR A 6 6.64 -1.89 27.18
N TYR A 7 5.44 -2.23 26.73
CA TYR A 7 4.97 -2.04 25.37
C TYR A 7 4.72 -0.53 25.13
N ILE A 8 5.49 0.10 24.25
CA ILE A 8 5.22 1.49 23.84
C ILE A 8 4.02 1.46 22.89
N SER A 9 2.86 1.82 23.43
CA SER A 9 1.65 2.13 22.69
C SER A 9 1.91 3.32 21.77
N MET A 10 1.94 3.10 20.46
CA MET A 10 1.93 4.18 19.45
C MET A 10 0.49 4.73 19.34
N GLY A 11 0.08 5.44 20.38
CA GLY A 11 -1.08 6.33 20.39
C GLY A 11 -0.64 7.76 20.09
N SER A 12 -1.47 8.46 19.33
CA SER A 12 -1.47 9.91 19.10
C SER A 12 -0.52 10.48 18.03
N ILE A 13 -1.02 10.51 16.78
CA ILE A 13 -0.70 11.56 15.79
C ILE A 13 -1.87 12.59 15.70
N ASP A 14 -2.94 12.43 16.48
CA ASP A 14 -4.08 13.37 16.53
C ASP A 14 -3.81 14.66 17.32
N GLN A 15 -2.71 14.76 18.06
CA GLN A 15 -2.38 15.96 18.86
C GLN A 15 -1.64 17.06 18.08
N ALA A 16 -1.22 16.82 16.83
CA ALA A 16 -0.47 17.81 16.04
C ALA A 16 -1.34 18.83 15.29
N TRP A 17 -2.67 18.78 15.45
CA TRP A 17 -3.62 19.56 14.62
C TRP A 17 -4.58 20.47 15.42
N ARG A 18 -4.27 20.82 16.67
CA ARG A 18 -5.10 21.74 17.50
C ARG A 18 -4.37 22.97 18.06
N GLY A 19 -3.16 23.28 17.58
CA GLY A 19 -2.27 24.26 18.22
C GLY A 19 -2.04 25.60 17.50
N ALA A 20 -2.68 25.89 16.36
CA ALA A 20 -2.36 27.11 15.62
C ALA A 20 -3.58 27.73 14.93
N SER A 21 -4.40 28.40 15.71
CA SER A 21 -5.27 29.48 15.21
C SER A 21 -5.12 30.67 16.16
N PRO A 22 -4.71 31.86 15.68
CA PRO A 22 -4.67 33.05 16.52
C PRO A 22 -6.10 33.43 16.95
N ARG A 23 -6.26 33.71 18.25
CA ARG A 23 -7.52 34.24 18.80
C ARG A 23 -7.72 35.67 18.28
N PRO A 24 -8.89 36.02 17.71
CA PRO A 24 -9.20 37.42 17.50
C PRO A 24 -9.45 38.12 18.84
N ALA A 25 -8.95 39.33 18.97
CA ALA A 25 -9.13 40.20 20.12
C ALA A 25 -10.61 40.54 20.31
N THR A 26 -11.10 40.39 21.54
CA THR A 26 -12.45 40.78 21.95
C THR A 26 -12.52 42.30 22.08
N THR A 27 -13.15 42.98 21.12
CA THR A 27 -13.65 44.36 21.32
C THR A 27 -15.13 44.29 21.62
N ARG A 28 -15.53 44.87 22.76
CA ARG A 28 -16.90 44.89 23.28
C ARG A 28 -17.59 46.17 22.77
N ALA A 29 -18.72 46.05 22.10
CA ALA A 29 -19.61 47.17 21.72
C ALA A 29 -21.09 46.73 21.85
N PRO A 30 -22.04 47.67 22.01
CA PRO A 30 -23.20 47.48 22.87
C PRO A 30 -24.44 46.89 22.19
N HIS A 31 -25.36 46.48 23.06
CA HIS A 31 -26.62 45.81 22.82
C HIS A 31 -27.61 46.68 22.01
N VAL A 32 -28.15 46.14 20.91
CA VAL A 32 -29.33 46.68 20.22
C VAL A 32 -30.23 45.53 19.78
N ASN A 33 -31.50 45.60 20.17
CA ASN A 33 -32.55 44.64 19.83
C ASN A 33 -33.19 45.00 18.49
N GLY A 34 -33.51 43.99 17.68
CA GLY A 34 -34.61 44.07 16.72
C GLY A 34 -34.36 43.44 15.34
N VAL A 35 -35.39 42.70 14.90
CA VAL A 35 -35.71 42.25 13.54
C VAL A 35 -35.16 40.87 13.13
N SER A 36 -36.07 39.90 13.18
CA SER A 36 -35.99 38.59 12.53
C SER A 36 -36.05 38.78 11.01
N THR A 37 -34.95 38.45 10.31
CA THR A 37 -34.97 38.19 8.86
C THR A 37 -34.46 36.77 8.63
N ARG A 38 -35.25 36.00 7.89
CA ARG A 38 -35.01 34.60 7.56
C ARG A 38 -33.94 34.55 6.45
N SER A 39 -32.66 34.37 6.80
CA SER A 39 -31.62 34.12 5.81
C SER A 39 -31.63 32.63 5.41
N VAL A 40 -31.85 32.36 4.12
CA VAL A 40 -31.59 31.05 3.51
C VAL A 40 -30.09 30.78 3.65
N GLY A 41 -29.72 29.90 4.58
CA GLY A 41 -28.34 29.50 4.80
C GLY A 41 -27.84 28.67 3.64
N THR A 42 -27.03 29.26 2.77
CA THR A 42 -26.10 28.49 1.94
C THR A 42 -25.13 27.80 2.89
N LYS A 43 -25.33 26.49 3.13
CA LYS A 43 -24.34 25.65 3.80
C LYS A 43 -23.09 25.59 2.91
N THR A 44 -22.14 26.48 3.15
CA THR A 44 -20.74 26.27 2.80
C THR A 44 -20.27 25.04 3.57
N LEU A 45 -20.22 23.90 2.87
CA LEU A 45 -19.64 22.67 3.39
C LEU A 45 -18.15 22.92 3.65
N GLY A 46 -17.82 23.11 4.92
CA GLY A 46 -16.46 23.25 5.39
C GLY A 46 -15.63 22.01 5.06
N ILE A 47 -14.39 22.25 4.64
CA ILE A 47 -13.38 21.26 4.24
C ILE A 47 -12.96 20.34 5.41
N SER A 48 -13.52 20.56 6.60
CA SER A 48 -13.32 19.83 7.86
C SER A 48 -14.14 18.54 7.99
N ASP A 49 -15.12 18.28 7.11
CA ASP A 49 -15.95 17.05 7.16
C ASP A 49 -15.41 15.89 6.30
N LEU A 50 -14.23 16.06 5.69
CA LEU A 50 -13.50 14.98 5.02
C LEU A 50 -12.75 14.12 6.06
N SER A 51 -13.50 13.53 6.98
CA SER A 51 -13.04 12.43 7.81
C SER A 51 -12.78 11.23 6.90
N ILE A 52 -11.51 11.03 6.55
CA ILE A 52 -11.01 9.77 6.01
C ILE A 52 -11.34 8.71 7.07
N PRO A 53 -12.06 7.61 6.76
CA PRO A 53 -12.08 6.47 7.67
C PRO A 53 -10.66 5.90 7.73
N GLU A 54 -9.89 6.39 8.70
CA GLU A 54 -8.53 5.98 9.08
C GLU A 54 -8.42 4.48 9.41
N ALA A 55 -9.55 3.78 9.55
CA ALA A 55 -9.64 2.52 10.30
C ALA A 55 -9.38 1.22 9.51
N ARG A 56 -9.26 1.23 8.18
CA ARG A 56 -9.01 -0.03 7.41
C ARG A 56 -7.82 -0.06 6.48
N MET A 57 -7.21 1.07 6.12
CA MET A 57 -6.26 1.06 4.98
C MET A 57 -4.78 1.12 5.38
N LYS A 58 -4.45 1.69 6.54
CA LYS A 58 -3.04 1.78 7.01
C LYS A 58 -2.45 0.42 7.42
N LYS A 59 -3.31 -0.52 7.83
CA LYS A 59 -2.88 -1.87 8.25
C LYS A 59 -2.92 -2.89 7.12
N THR A 60 -3.55 -2.60 5.99
CA THR A 60 -3.93 -3.64 5.01
C THR A 60 -2.97 -3.69 3.84
N LEU A 61 -2.52 -2.55 3.30
CA LEU A 61 -1.49 -2.52 2.25
C LEU A 61 -0.10 -2.98 2.74
N VAL A 62 0.26 -2.68 4.00
CA VAL A 62 1.54 -3.13 4.59
C VAL A 62 1.44 -4.57 5.10
N ALA A 63 0.29 -5.01 5.64
CA ALA A 63 0.15 -6.37 6.17
C ALA A 63 -0.16 -7.43 5.12
N LEU A 64 -0.67 -7.08 3.93
CA LEU A 64 -0.97 -8.07 2.88
C LEU A 64 0.26 -8.45 2.06
N PHE A 65 1.16 -7.50 1.80
CA PHE A 65 2.42 -7.80 1.13
C PHE A 65 3.46 -8.41 2.08
N ALA A 66 3.42 -8.05 3.37
CA ALA A 66 4.22 -8.67 4.41
C ALA A 66 3.70 -10.08 4.83
N LEU A 67 2.65 -10.57 4.15
CA LEU A 67 2.06 -11.91 4.30
C LEU A 67 2.60 -12.93 3.27
N LEU A 68 3.87 -12.80 2.80
CA LEU A 68 4.71 -13.81 2.04
C LEU A 68 6.08 -14.46 2.61
N LEU A 69 6.11 -15.52 3.48
CA LEU A 69 7.07 -16.02 4.52
C LEU A 69 6.56 -17.36 5.17
N ALA A 70 6.77 -18.47 4.43
CA ALA A 70 7.22 -19.84 4.82
C ALA A 70 7.23 -20.29 6.32
N LEU A 71 6.95 -21.55 6.75
CA LEU A 71 6.93 -22.90 6.13
C LEU A 71 6.38 -23.96 7.15
N VAL A 72 5.62 -24.98 6.71
CA VAL A 72 5.66 -26.38 7.24
C VAL A 72 5.43 -27.34 6.05
N ALA A 73 6.22 -28.41 5.97
CA ALA A 73 6.14 -29.43 4.93
C ALA A 73 4.90 -30.34 5.08
N VAL A 74 4.22 -30.64 3.98
CA VAL A 74 3.11 -31.61 3.88
C VAL A 74 3.27 -32.38 2.55
N PRO A 75 2.89 -33.67 2.45
CA PRO A 75 3.29 -34.55 1.35
C PRO A 75 2.70 -34.16 0.00
N ALA A 76 3.46 -34.44 -1.06
CA ALA A 76 3.10 -34.19 -2.44
C ALA A 76 1.89 -35.05 -2.86
N ALA A 77 0.72 -34.43 -2.96
CA ALA A 77 -0.27 -34.85 -3.94
C ALA A 77 0.28 -34.56 -5.33
N ALA A 78 0.02 -35.41 -6.31
CA ALA A 78 0.43 -35.21 -7.71
C ALA A 78 -0.23 -33.94 -8.27
N LEU A 79 0.47 -32.82 -8.10
CA LEU A 79 0.10 -31.52 -8.65
C LEU A 79 0.45 -31.54 -10.13
N ALA A 80 -0.48 -31.13 -10.98
CA ALA A 80 -0.14 -30.66 -12.32
C ALA A 80 1.04 -29.69 -12.19
N ALA A 81 2.08 -29.88 -13.01
CA ALA A 81 3.29 -29.07 -12.90
C ALA A 81 2.92 -27.59 -12.94
N ASP A 82 3.43 -26.81 -11.97
CA ASP A 82 3.18 -25.36 -11.89
C ASP A 82 3.38 -24.70 -13.27
N GLY A 83 2.40 -23.90 -13.69
CA GLY A 83 2.51 -23.08 -14.89
C GLY A 83 3.56 -21.96 -14.72
N PRO A 84 3.93 -21.29 -15.83
CA PRO A 84 4.96 -20.24 -15.79
C PRO A 84 4.62 -19.09 -14.83
N GLY A 85 3.35 -18.72 -14.69
CA GLY A 85 2.93 -17.67 -13.76
C GLY A 85 3.15 -18.06 -12.30
N THR A 86 2.74 -19.27 -11.95
CA THR A 86 2.84 -19.86 -10.62
C THR A 86 4.30 -20.00 -10.23
N LYS A 87 5.17 -20.43 -11.16
CA LYS A 87 6.62 -20.47 -10.96
C LYS A 87 7.20 -19.07 -10.71
N ALA A 88 6.80 -18.06 -11.48
CA ALA A 88 7.27 -16.69 -11.32
C ALA A 88 6.89 -16.12 -9.94
N VAL A 89 5.61 -16.23 -9.56
CA VAL A 89 5.10 -15.79 -8.26
C VAL A 89 5.80 -16.53 -7.13
N ARG A 90 5.87 -17.87 -7.20
CA ARG A 90 6.54 -18.69 -6.19
C ARG A 90 8.01 -18.31 -6.03
N GLY A 91 8.74 -18.15 -7.13
CA GLY A 91 10.15 -17.76 -7.11
C GLY A 91 10.39 -16.39 -6.46
N ALA A 92 9.56 -15.40 -6.79
CA ALA A 92 9.63 -14.06 -6.19
C ALA A 92 9.36 -14.11 -4.67
N ASN A 93 8.30 -14.81 -4.31
CA ASN A 93 7.86 -15.02 -2.94
C ASN A 93 8.91 -15.71 -2.08
N ASP A 94 9.49 -16.80 -2.58
CA ASP A 94 10.54 -17.54 -1.87
C ASP A 94 11.82 -16.70 -1.72
N THR A 95 12.15 -15.89 -2.73
CA THR A 95 13.32 -14.99 -2.67
C THR A 95 13.15 -13.92 -1.60
N ILE A 96 12.01 -13.22 -1.62
CA ILE A 96 11.68 -12.21 -0.61
C ILE A 96 11.63 -12.85 0.78
N ALA A 97 10.98 -14.01 0.93
CA ALA A 97 10.90 -14.72 2.19
C ALA A 97 12.28 -15.09 2.76
N ARG A 98 13.23 -15.54 1.93
CA ARG A 98 14.60 -15.84 2.36
C ARG A 98 15.35 -14.61 2.84
N LEU A 99 15.18 -13.47 2.17
CA LEU A 99 15.83 -12.21 2.54
C LEU A 99 15.25 -11.65 3.86
N LEU A 100 13.93 -11.68 4.00
CA LEU A 100 13.22 -11.20 5.18
C LEU A 100 13.52 -12.02 6.46
N LYS A 101 13.89 -13.30 6.33
CA LYS A 101 14.28 -14.17 7.47
C LYS A 101 15.68 -13.90 8.01
N GLN A 102 16.49 -13.08 7.34
CA GLN A 102 17.84 -12.77 7.80
C GLN A 102 17.76 -11.89 9.05
N LYS A 103 18.22 -12.41 10.19
CA LYS A 103 18.36 -11.63 11.42
C LYS A 103 19.55 -10.68 11.26
N VAL A 104 19.26 -9.44 10.92
CA VAL A 104 20.25 -8.36 10.79
C VAL A 104 20.13 -7.38 11.96
N LYS A 105 21.26 -6.84 12.41
CA LYS A 105 21.25 -5.81 13.47
C LYS A 105 20.73 -4.50 12.87
N PRO A 106 19.79 -3.80 13.52
CA PRO A 106 19.33 -2.50 13.04
C PRO A 106 20.49 -1.52 12.84
N GLY A 107 20.52 -0.85 11.70
CA GLY A 107 21.55 0.10 11.27
C GLY A 107 22.84 -0.54 10.76
N SER A 108 22.93 -1.87 10.67
CA SER A 108 24.16 -2.54 10.24
C SER A 108 24.33 -2.54 8.71
N PRO A 109 25.58 -2.68 8.20
CA PRO A 109 25.83 -2.84 6.77
C PRO A 109 25.06 -4.02 6.16
N GLU A 110 24.84 -5.08 6.94
CA GLU A 110 24.07 -6.26 6.53
C GLU A 110 22.58 -5.94 6.37
N GLU A 111 21.98 -5.11 7.25
CA GLU A 111 20.60 -4.64 7.08
C GLU A 111 20.46 -3.84 5.79
N LYS A 112 21.42 -2.95 5.51
CA LYS A 112 21.42 -2.17 4.27
C LYS A 112 21.50 -3.06 3.03
N LYS A 113 22.41 -4.04 3.03
CA LYS A 113 22.57 -5.01 1.94
C LYS A 113 21.33 -5.90 1.76
N ALA A 114 20.67 -6.30 2.85
CA ALA A 114 19.42 -7.05 2.78
C ALA A 114 18.29 -6.19 2.17
N ALA A 115 18.18 -4.93 2.58
CA ALA A 115 17.21 -3.98 2.02
C ALA A 115 17.41 -3.73 0.52
N GLU A 116 18.66 -3.60 0.07
CA GLU A 116 19.01 -3.50 -1.36
C GLU A 116 18.54 -4.74 -2.14
N LYS A 117 18.84 -5.95 -1.65
CA LYS A 117 18.39 -7.20 -2.30
C LYS A 117 16.88 -7.36 -2.34
N VAL A 118 16.17 -6.93 -1.28
CA VAL A 118 14.70 -6.92 -1.28
C VAL A 118 14.21 -5.96 -2.35
N THR A 119 14.79 -4.76 -2.44
CA THR A 119 14.43 -3.75 -3.44
C THR A 119 14.64 -4.27 -4.86
N GLU A 120 15.78 -4.92 -5.13
CA GLU A 120 16.06 -5.57 -6.42
C GLU A 120 15.04 -6.66 -6.75
N SER A 121 14.72 -7.52 -5.79
CA SER A 121 13.75 -8.61 -5.99
C SER A 121 12.35 -8.06 -6.31
N VAL A 122 11.94 -7.02 -5.59
CA VAL A 122 10.66 -6.33 -5.81
C VAL A 122 10.65 -5.66 -7.18
N ARG A 123 11.70 -4.95 -7.57
CA ARG A 123 11.82 -4.31 -8.90
C ARG A 123 11.84 -5.33 -10.04
N GLY A 124 12.41 -6.52 -9.80
CA GLY A 124 12.46 -7.59 -10.79
C GLY A 124 11.09 -8.22 -11.04
N PHE A 125 10.27 -8.32 -10.00
CA PHE A 125 8.97 -8.98 -10.06
C PHE A 125 7.80 -8.03 -10.31
N LEU A 126 7.82 -6.80 -9.77
CA LEU A 126 6.74 -5.85 -9.92
C LEU A 126 6.92 -4.95 -11.14
N ASP A 127 5.87 -4.83 -11.93
CA ASP A 127 5.75 -3.80 -12.96
C ASP A 127 5.00 -2.58 -12.43
N ILE A 128 5.76 -1.67 -11.82
CA ILE A 128 5.22 -0.44 -11.23
C ILE A 128 4.74 0.53 -12.32
N ASP A 129 5.34 0.49 -13.51
CA ASP A 129 4.91 1.34 -14.63
C ASP A 129 3.53 0.92 -15.14
N GLU A 130 3.33 -0.39 -15.30
CA GLU A 130 2.05 -0.95 -15.70
C GLU A 130 0.96 -0.69 -14.65
N LEU A 131 1.29 -0.88 -13.36
CA LEU A 131 0.41 -0.52 -12.24
C LEU A 131 0.01 0.96 -12.33
N ALA A 132 1.01 1.85 -12.44
CA ALA A 132 0.83 3.30 -12.50
C ALA A 132 -0.07 3.71 -13.66
N ARG A 133 0.22 3.20 -14.86
CA ARG A 133 -0.51 3.50 -16.09
C ARG A 133 -1.96 3.03 -15.99
N ARG A 134 -2.23 1.84 -15.45
CA ARG A 134 -3.59 1.34 -15.23
C ARG A 134 -4.33 2.08 -14.11
N ALA A 135 -3.61 2.52 -13.08
CA ALA A 135 -4.19 3.31 -11.98
C ALA A 135 -4.53 4.75 -12.40
N LEU A 136 -3.75 5.35 -13.31
CA LEU A 136 -3.97 6.70 -13.83
C LEU A 136 -4.71 6.73 -15.18
N VAL A 137 -5.39 5.65 -15.59
CA VAL A 137 -5.92 5.49 -16.96
C VAL A 137 -6.60 6.76 -17.53
N ASP A 138 -7.46 7.43 -16.76
CA ASP A 138 -8.21 8.63 -17.18
C ASP A 138 -7.38 9.91 -17.23
N HIS A 139 -6.18 9.88 -16.65
CA HIS A 139 -5.28 11.02 -16.44
C HIS A 139 -3.95 10.87 -17.17
N TRP A 140 -3.52 9.66 -17.53
CA TRP A 140 -2.19 9.37 -18.05
C TRP A 140 -1.87 10.12 -19.34
N GLY A 141 -2.85 10.24 -20.24
CA GLY A 141 -2.71 11.01 -21.49
C GLY A 141 -2.77 12.53 -21.30
N LYS A 142 -3.14 13.03 -20.11
CA LYS A 142 -3.35 14.45 -19.82
C LYS A 142 -2.15 15.11 -19.10
N ILE A 143 -1.17 14.31 -18.70
CA ILE A 143 0.01 14.78 -17.95
C ILE A 143 1.24 14.76 -18.85
N SER A 144 2.15 15.71 -18.60
CA SER A 144 3.42 15.80 -19.33
C SER A 144 4.35 14.62 -19.04
N ASP A 145 5.31 14.36 -19.93
CA ASP A 145 6.29 13.29 -19.70
C ASP A 145 7.15 13.55 -18.47
N ALA A 146 7.48 14.81 -18.18
CA ALA A 146 8.15 15.20 -16.94
C ALA A 146 7.32 14.83 -15.69
N GLN A 147 6.00 15.08 -15.73
CA GLN A 147 5.08 14.68 -14.66
C GLN A 147 4.97 13.16 -14.52
N LYS A 148 4.95 12.41 -15.63
CA LYS A 148 4.97 10.92 -15.60
C LYS A 148 6.25 10.41 -14.94
N THR A 149 7.41 10.92 -15.35
CA THR A 149 8.72 10.54 -14.79
C THR A 149 8.79 10.84 -13.30
N GLU A 150 8.35 12.03 -12.89
CA GLU A 150 8.35 12.40 -11.48
C GLU A 150 7.39 11.53 -10.67
N PHE A 151 6.18 11.31 -11.17
CA PHE A 151 5.18 10.45 -10.54
C PHE A 151 5.70 9.02 -10.32
N LEU A 152 6.25 8.40 -11.37
CA LEU A 152 6.82 7.06 -11.29
C LEU A 152 7.97 7.01 -10.29
N THR A 153 8.85 8.02 -10.29
CA THR A 153 9.97 8.11 -9.34
C THR A 153 9.48 8.14 -7.90
N VAL A 154 8.48 8.97 -7.59
CA VAL A 154 7.92 9.08 -6.24
C VAL A 154 7.15 7.81 -5.86
N LEU A 155 6.37 7.23 -6.78
CA LEU A 155 5.61 6.01 -6.54
C LEU A 155 6.53 4.82 -6.23
N ARG A 156 7.59 4.62 -7.02
CA ARG A 156 8.58 3.55 -6.80
C ARG A 156 9.21 3.67 -5.42
N ALA A 157 9.68 4.86 -5.06
CA ALA A 157 10.27 5.11 -3.75
C ALA A 157 9.28 4.81 -2.61
N LEU A 158 8.01 5.22 -2.75
CA LEU A 158 6.97 4.93 -1.76
C LEU A 158 6.67 3.44 -1.64
N ILE A 159 6.62 2.71 -2.76
CA ILE A 159 6.44 1.26 -2.76
C ILE A 159 7.64 0.64 -2.05
N GLU A 160 8.86 0.85 -2.53
CA GLU A 160 10.11 0.30 -1.98
C GLU A 160 10.28 0.53 -0.47
N ASP A 161 10.05 1.77 0.02
CA ASP A 161 10.14 2.12 1.43
C ASP A 161 9.20 1.27 2.31
N ASN A 162 8.02 0.90 1.79
CA ASN A 162 7.07 0.07 2.55
C ASN A 162 7.54 -1.39 2.64
N TYR A 163 8.32 -1.91 1.69
CA TYR A 163 8.86 -3.28 1.73
C TYR A 163 10.02 -3.37 2.70
N ILE A 164 10.88 -2.35 2.71
CA ILE A 164 12.00 -2.29 3.66
C ILE A 164 11.47 -2.22 5.09
N LYS A 165 10.35 -1.53 5.34
CA LYS A 165 9.68 -1.56 6.65
C LYS A 165 9.18 -2.96 7.03
N GLY A 166 8.79 -3.77 6.04
CA GLY A 166 8.38 -5.16 6.21
C GLY A 166 9.50 -6.10 6.69
N LEU A 167 10.78 -5.82 6.40
CA LEU A 167 11.95 -6.57 6.91
C LEU A 167 11.97 -6.68 8.44
N ARG A 168 11.34 -5.73 9.13
CA ARG A 168 11.33 -5.66 10.60
C ARG A 168 10.10 -6.32 11.22
N ALA A 169 9.16 -6.80 10.40
CA ALA A 169 7.92 -7.41 10.86
C ALA A 169 8.04 -8.94 10.89
N ASN A 170 7.86 -9.54 12.07
CA ASN A 170 7.72 -10.98 12.20
C ASN A 170 6.26 -11.38 11.89
N LEU A 171 6.00 -11.87 10.69
CA LEU A 171 4.69 -12.42 10.30
C LEU A 171 4.85 -13.92 9.98
N GLU A 172 4.06 -14.75 10.65
CA GLU A 172 3.97 -16.20 10.40
C GLU A 172 2.75 -16.53 9.54
N TYR A 173 2.95 -17.21 8.41
CA TYR A 173 1.86 -17.66 7.55
C TYR A 173 2.35 -18.66 6.48
N GLN A 174 1.41 -19.17 5.70
CA GLN A 174 1.63 -20.16 4.66
C GLN A 174 0.92 -19.72 3.39
N VAL A 175 1.50 -20.02 2.23
CA VAL A 175 0.90 -19.71 0.92
C VAL A 175 0.60 -21.01 0.21
N ALA A 176 -0.67 -21.23 -0.10
CA ALA A 176 -1.13 -22.30 -0.96
C ALA A 176 -1.39 -21.73 -2.37
N TYR A 177 -0.74 -22.30 -3.38
CA TYR A 177 -0.95 -21.94 -4.79
C TYR A 177 -2.09 -22.80 -5.33
N LYS A 178 -3.14 -22.16 -5.83
CA LYS A 178 -4.38 -22.82 -6.25
C LYS A 178 -4.44 -23.04 -7.77
N GLY A 179 -3.46 -22.54 -8.49
CA GLY A 179 -3.35 -22.64 -9.95
C GLY A 179 -3.21 -21.27 -10.60
N GLU A 180 -3.20 -21.27 -11.92
CA GLU A 180 -3.19 -20.07 -12.74
C GLU A 180 -4.16 -20.20 -13.91
N GLN A 181 -4.60 -19.06 -14.42
CA GLN A 181 -5.54 -18.94 -15.52
C GLN A 181 -5.28 -17.66 -16.32
N PRO A 182 -5.66 -17.61 -17.60
CA PRO A 182 -5.67 -16.35 -18.35
C PRO A 182 -6.46 -15.26 -17.60
N GLY A 183 -5.96 -14.04 -17.62
CA GLY A 183 -6.68 -12.89 -17.08
C GLY A 183 -7.73 -12.35 -18.05
N ALA A 184 -8.41 -11.27 -17.63
CA ALA A 184 -9.41 -10.61 -18.47
C ALA A 184 -8.78 -9.96 -19.73
N ASP A 185 -7.54 -9.52 -19.60
CA ASP A 185 -6.71 -9.08 -20.73
C ASP A 185 -5.93 -10.28 -21.26
N LYS A 186 -5.95 -10.48 -22.58
CA LYS A 186 -5.35 -11.65 -23.26
C LYS A 186 -3.84 -11.77 -23.01
N THR A 187 -3.18 -10.67 -22.66
CA THR A 187 -1.74 -10.64 -22.35
C THR A 187 -1.45 -10.83 -20.86
N THR A 188 -2.47 -11.14 -20.06
CA THR A 188 -2.33 -11.26 -18.60
C THR A 188 -2.60 -12.67 -18.11
N THR A 189 -1.93 -13.02 -17.01
CA THR A 189 -2.12 -14.30 -16.30
C THR A 189 -2.48 -13.99 -14.85
N VAL A 190 -3.49 -14.66 -14.32
CA VAL A 190 -3.87 -14.56 -12.92
C VAL A 190 -3.40 -15.83 -12.21
N VAL A 191 -2.60 -15.66 -11.17
CA VAL A 191 -2.17 -16.76 -10.28
C VAL A 191 -2.94 -16.64 -8.98
N ASN A 192 -3.74 -17.66 -8.66
CA ASN A 192 -4.57 -17.68 -7.47
C ASN A 192 -3.80 -18.30 -6.30
N THR A 193 -3.78 -17.61 -5.17
CA THR A 193 -3.18 -18.12 -3.93
C THR A 193 -4.10 -17.91 -2.73
N GLU A 194 -3.89 -18.73 -1.70
CA GLU A 194 -4.53 -18.59 -0.41
C GLU A 194 -3.46 -18.48 0.66
N ILE A 195 -3.47 -17.37 1.39
CA ILE A 195 -2.54 -17.11 2.47
C ILE A 195 -3.20 -17.44 3.80
N THR A 196 -2.60 -18.35 4.56
CA THR A 196 -3.04 -18.70 5.92
C THR A 196 -2.12 -18.06 6.94
N ALA A 197 -2.59 -17.05 7.67
CA ALA A 197 -1.82 -16.32 8.68
C ALA A 197 -2.43 -16.44 10.08
N LYS A 198 -1.68 -16.05 11.12
CA LYS A 198 -2.20 -15.98 12.49
C LYS A 198 -2.51 -14.53 12.89
N LYS A 199 -3.74 -14.28 13.34
CA LYS A 199 -4.15 -13.00 13.95
C LYS A 199 -4.66 -13.26 15.36
N LYS A 200 -3.97 -12.70 16.36
CA LYS A 200 -4.27 -12.95 17.80
C LYS A 200 -4.36 -14.45 18.12
N GLY A 201 -3.43 -15.24 17.58
CA GLY A 201 -3.38 -16.69 17.76
C GLY A 201 -4.38 -17.51 16.94
N ARG A 202 -5.33 -16.90 16.22
CA ARG A 202 -6.30 -17.61 15.37
C ARG A 202 -5.86 -17.61 13.91
N PRO A 203 -5.99 -18.74 13.19
CA PRO A 203 -5.73 -18.78 11.76
C PRO A 203 -6.77 -17.93 11.02
N ILE A 204 -6.30 -17.13 10.07
CA ILE A 204 -7.11 -16.41 9.10
C ILE A 204 -6.65 -16.83 7.71
N LYS A 205 -7.59 -16.95 6.78
CA LYS A 205 -7.33 -17.23 5.37
C LYS A 205 -7.64 -15.99 4.56
N ILE A 206 -6.77 -15.66 3.63
CA ILE A 206 -6.87 -14.48 2.79
C ILE A 206 -6.64 -14.94 1.35
N ALA A 207 -7.60 -14.66 0.47
CA ALA A 207 -7.42 -14.92 -0.96
C ALA A 207 -6.52 -13.84 -1.55
N VAL A 208 -5.46 -14.25 -2.25
CA VAL A 208 -4.52 -13.33 -2.91
C VAL A 208 -4.28 -13.78 -4.34
N ASP A 209 -4.69 -12.94 -5.29
CA ASP A 209 -4.45 -13.17 -6.71
C ASP A 209 -3.36 -12.23 -7.22
N TYR A 210 -2.38 -12.79 -7.93
CA TYR A 210 -1.33 -12.02 -8.61
C TYR A 210 -1.72 -11.90 -10.08
N VAL A 211 -1.85 -10.68 -10.56
CA VAL A 211 -2.09 -10.41 -11.99
C VAL A 211 -0.76 -10.06 -12.62
N LEU A 212 -0.35 -10.91 -13.55
CA LEU A 212 0.92 -10.87 -14.24
C LEU A 212 0.72 -10.38 -15.67
N VAL A 213 1.74 -9.74 -16.22
CA VAL A 213 1.88 -9.39 -17.63
C VAL A 213 3.24 -9.87 -18.12
N ASP A 214 3.32 -10.32 -19.37
CA ASP A 214 4.60 -10.64 -20.00
C ASP A 214 5.32 -9.36 -20.46
N VAL A 215 6.56 -9.19 -20.00
CA VAL A 215 7.42 -8.07 -20.37
C VAL A 215 8.73 -8.63 -20.91
N GLY A 216 8.77 -8.86 -22.22
CA GLY A 216 9.95 -9.38 -22.92
C GLY A 216 10.29 -10.80 -22.47
N GLY A 217 9.29 -11.67 -22.36
CA GLY A 217 9.45 -13.07 -21.94
C GLY A 217 9.59 -13.24 -20.42
N LYS A 218 9.37 -12.18 -19.64
CA LYS A 218 9.40 -12.22 -18.18
C LYS A 218 8.04 -11.82 -17.63
N LEU A 219 7.41 -12.72 -16.88
CA LEU A 219 6.18 -12.42 -16.17
C LEU A 219 6.44 -11.49 -14.99
N LYS A 220 5.80 -10.33 -15.01
CA LYS A 220 5.84 -9.35 -13.93
C LYS A 220 4.45 -9.08 -13.38
N CYS A 221 4.35 -8.93 -12.07
CA CYS A 221 3.11 -8.63 -11.38
C CYS A 221 2.85 -7.12 -11.38
N PHE A 222 1.70 -6.69 -11.88
CA PHE A 222 1.30 -5.28 -11.84
C PHE A 222 0.10 -5.03 -10.92
N ASP A 223 -0.62 -6.08 -10.52
CA ASP A 223 -1.74 -5.98 -9.59
C ASP A 223 -1.77 -7.17 -8.64
N ILE A 224 -2.08 -6.88 -7.37
CA ILE A 224 -2.35 -7.90 -6.36
C ILE A 224 -3.74 -7.65 -5.83
N ARG A 225 -4.59 -8.67 -5.93
CA ARG A 225 -5.96 -8.61 -5.46
C ARG A 225 -6.08 -9.37 -4.18
N THR A 226 -6.53 -8.70 -3.14
CA THR A 226 -6.82 -9.34 -1.86
C THR A 226 -8.30 -9.36 -1.63
N ASP A 227 -8.85 -10.56 -1.38
CA ASP A 227 -10.28 -10.77 -1.20
C ASP A 227 -11.10 -10.08 -2.31
N GLY A 228 -10.60 -10.19 -3.55
CA GLY A 228 -11.19 -9.62 -4.76
C GLY A 228 -10.85 -8.14 -5.05
N VAL A 229 -10.15 -7.43 -4.15
CA VAL A 229 -9.86 -6.00 -4.32
C VAL A 229 -8.40 -5.77 -4.72
N GLY A 230 -8.19 -5.24 -5.93
CA GLY A 230 -6.87 -4.96 -6.51
C GLY A 230 -6.19 -3.69 -6.02
N LEU A 231 -4.85 -3.69 -6.05
CA LEU A 231 -4.02 -2.50 -5.84
C LEU A 231 -4.30 -1.44 -6.91
N VAL A 232 -4.46 -1.84 -8.17
CA VAL A 232 -4.72 -0.93 -9.28
C VAL A 232 -6.00 -0.13 -9.05
N ASP A 233 -7.11 -0.80 -8.71
CA ASP A 233 -8.40 -0.13 -8.49
C ASP A 233 -8.37 0.74 -7.23
N ASN A 234 -7.70 0.27 -6.17
CA ASN A 234 -7.51 1.05 -4.95
C ASN A 234 -6.71 2.33 -5.19
N TYR A 235 -5.64 2.27 -5.98
CA TYR A 235 -4.86 3.44 -6.35
C TYR A 235 -5.64 4.36 -7.29
N ARG A 236 -6.33 3.82 -8.30
CA ARG A 236 -7.18 4.60 -9.21
C ARG A 236 -8.19 5.44 -8.43
N ALA A 237 -8.94 4.82 -7.51
CA ALA A 237 -9.92 5.53 -6.70
C ALA A 237 -9.28 6.68 -5.88
N GLN A 238 -8.10 6.45 -5.29
CA GLN A 238 -7.38 7.47 -4.52
C GLN A 238 -6.82 8.59 -5.39
N PHE A 239 -6.21 8.26 -6.53
CA PHE A 239 -5.64 9.23 -7.45
C PHE A 239 -6.74 10.09 -8.06
N ASN A 240 -7.82 9.48 -8.56
CA ASN A 240 -8.95 10.21 -9.12
C ASN A 240 -9.54 11.20 -8.09
N LYS A 241 -9.71 10.76 -6.83
CA LYS A 241 -10.19 11.63 -5.75
C LYS A 241 -9.27 12.84 -5.49
N ILE A 242 -7.96 12.62 -5.47
CA ILE A 242 -7.00 13.71 -5.22
C ILE A 242 -6.91 14.63 -6.43
N ILE A 243 -6.81 14.08 -7.65
CA ILE A 243 -6.70 14.86 -8.88
C ILE A 243 -7.95 15.70 -9.10
N ALA A 244 -9.14 15.16 -8.83
CA ALA A 244 -10.39 15.92 -8.93
C ALA A 244 -10.45 17.10 -7.95
N LYS A 245 -9.78 17.01 -6.79
CA LYS A 245 -9.80 18.05 -5.76
C LYS A 245 -8.66 19.06 -5.91
N ASP A 246 -7.45 18.56 -6.11
CA ASP A 246 -6.20 19.31 -5.95
C ASP A 246 -5.34 19.30 -7.23
N GLY A 247 -5.83 18.72 -8.33
CA GLY A 247 -5.08 18.55 -9.57
C GLY A 247 -3.97 17.50 -9.47
N PHE A 248 -3.28 17.25 -10.59
CA PHE A 248 -2.18 16.29 -10.64
C PHE A 248 -0.98 16.72 -9.78
N ASP A 249 -0.67 18.02 -9.77
CA ASP A 249 0.41 18.55 -8.94
C ASP A 249 0.09 18.40 -7.45
N GLY A 250 -1.19 18.50 -7.07
CA GLY A 250 -1.67 18.18 -5.72
C GLY A 250 -1.46 16.71 -5.34
N LEU A 251 -1.65 15.78 -6.28
CA LEU A 251 -1.30 14.37 -6.08
C LEU A 251 0.20 14.20 -5.82
N LEU A 252 1.05 14.75 -6.68
CA LEU A 252 2.51 14.69 -6.53
C LEU A 252 2.96 15.30 -5.19
N ALA A 253 2.45 16.47 -4.82
CA ALA A 253 2.78 17.13 -3.57
C ALA A 253 2.45 16.25 -2.35
N LYS A 254 1.27 15.60 -2.34
CA LYS A 254 0.88 14.68 -1.26
C LYS A 254 1.75 13.43 -1.23
N MET A 255 2.10 12.86 -2.38
CA MET A 255 3.00 11.70 -2.46
C MET A 255 4.39 12.03 -1.93
N LYS A 256 4.97 13.18 -2.33
CA LYS A 256 6.26 13.67 -1.82
C LYS A 256 6.22 13.92 -0.31
N LYS A 257 5.15 14.55 0.19
CA LYS A 257 4.95 14.76 1.65
C LYS A 257 4.91 13.44 2.41
N LYS A 258 4.23 12.43 1.87
CA LYS A 258 4.15 11.09 2.49
C LYS A 258 5.52 10.39 2.55
N ARG A 259 6.40 10.63 1.57
CA ARG A 259 7.79 10.14 1.59
C ARG A 259 8.66 10.90 2.60
N GLY A 260 8.48 12.21 2.71
CA GLY A 260 9.28 13.10 3.56
C GLY A 260 8.89 13.12 5.05
N ALA A 261 7.69 12.64 5.40
CA ALA A 261 7.28 12.47 6.79
C ALA A 261 8.00 11.24 7.39
N LYS A 262 9.20 11.46 7.92
CA LYS A 262 9.95 10.51 8.75
C LYS A 262 9.87 10.93 10.21
#